data_AF-A0A6D2IRC8-F1
#
_entry.id   AF-A0A6D2IRC8-F1
#
_cell.length_a   1.000
_cell.length_b   1.000
_cell.length_c   1.000
_cell.angle_alpha   90.00
_cell.angle_beta   90.00
_cell.angle_gamma   90.00
#
_symmetry.space_group_name_H-M   'P 1'
#
loop_
_entity.id
_entity.type
_entity.pdbx_description
1 polymer ?
#
loop_
_entity_poly.entity_id
_entity_poly.type
_entity_poly.pdbx_seq_one_letter_code
_entity_poly.pdbx_strand_id
1 'polypeptide(L)'
;MVEINIERRTSSWNKIPTTSGFPNLSTVILSRCGGLKDLTWLLYAPNLTDLLVEASIQIEDIISKEKAENIFTEEEGGTIIPFQRLEYFRLNHLPKLKSIYWSPLPFPRLSKFRIKRCPNLRKLPLDSKSGCSNPGEDLVIHNVEQYWIDKVEWEDEATKERFLPSLQQYLIDEVEREEAKPFIPSLSLFI
;
A
#
# COMPACT_ATOMS: atom_id res chain seq x y z
N MET A 1 38.89 34.80 19.80
CA MET A 1 38.33 33.59 19.18
C MET A 1 36.90 33.94 18.84
N VAL A 2 36.56 34.07 17.56
CA VAL A 2 35.25 34.59 17.11
C VAL A 2 34.42 33.40 16.68
N GLU A 3 33.33 33.12 17.39
CA GLU A 3 32.40 32.06 17.01
C GLU A 3 31.54 32.56 15.84
N ILE A 4 31.65 31.86 14.71
CA ILE A 4 30.87 32.14 13.51
C ILE A 4 29.58 31.33 13.65
N ASN A 5 28.50 31.98 14.07
CA ASN A 5 27.19 31.33 14.10
C ASN A 5 26.65 31.25 12.67
N ILE A 6 26.70 30.05 12.07
CA ILE A 6 26.09 29.80 10.77
C ILE A 6 24.60 29.57 11.02
N GLU A 7 23.82 30.65 10.98
CA GLU A 7 22.37 30.55 10.84
C GLU A 7 22.09 29.97 9.45
N ARG A 8 21.75 28.67 9.41
CA ARG A 8 21.12 28.06 8.25
C ARG A 8 19.82 28.82 8.02
N ARG A 9 19.77 29.66 6.98
CA ARG A 9 18.52 30.15 6.41
C ARG A 9 17.71 28.93 6.02
N THR A 10 16.73 28.58 6.84
CA THR A 10 15.66 27.67 6.42
C THR A 10 14.96 28.36 5.26
N SER A 11 14.98 27.72 4.09
CA SER A 11 14.18 28.14 2.95
C SER A 11 12.74 28.28 3.44
N SER A 12 12.16 29.46 3.22
CA SER A 12 10.78 29.79 3.60
C SER A 12 9.78 28.95 2.82
N TRP A 13 9.60 27.70 3.23
CA TRP A 13 8.45 26.85 2.90
C TRP A 13 7.45 26.87 4.07
N ASN A 14 7.44 27.94 4.85
CA ASN A 14 6.52 28.13 5.96
C ASN A 14 5.16 28.60 5.44
N LYS A 15 4.38 27.66 4.89
CA LYS A 15 2.91 27.69 4.91
C LYS A 15 2.43 26.25 5.03
N ILE A 16 1.76 25.98 6.14
CA ILE A 16 0.94 24.79 6.46
C ILE A 16 0.46 24.08 5.18
N PRO A 17 0.47 22.76 5.02
CA PRO A 17 -0.43 22.07 4.11
C PRO A 17 -1.83 22.02 4.72
N THR A 18 -2.43 23.21 4.87
CA THR A 18 -3.83 23.39 4.49
C THR A 18 -4.01 23.20 2.98
N THR A 19 -2.92 23.18 2.22
CA THR A 19 -2.86 22.65 0.86
C THR A 19 -2.57 21.16 0.92
N SER A 20 -3.59 20.32 0.73
CA SER A 20 -3.34 19.00 0.16
C SER A 20 -2.39 19.21 -1.03
N GLY A 21 -1.19 18.63 -1.03
CA GLY A 21 -0.24 18.84 -2.12
C GLY A 21 -0.84 18.42 -3.46
N PHE A 22 -1.69 17.38 -3.41
CA PHE A 22 -2.36 16.81 -4.56
C PHE A 22 -3.85 16.55 -4.25
N PRO A 23 -4.68 17.61 -4.11
CA PRO A 23 -6.07 17.47 -3.70
C PRO A 23 -6.92 16.76 -4.76
N ASN A 24 -6.51 16.81 -6.03
CA ASN A 24 -7.22 16.18 -7.14
C ASN A 24 -6.61 14.85 -7.56
N LEU A 25 -5.54 14.40 -6.91
CA LEU A 25 -4.89 13.14 -7.27
C LEU A 25 -5.69 11.97 -6.71
N SER A 26 -6.44 11.33 -7.60
CA SER A 26 -7.23 10.13 -7.30
C SER A 26 -6.50 8.84 -7.65
N THR A 27 -5.61 8.86 -8.64
CA THR A 27 -5.00 7.64 -9.18
C THR A 27 -3.48 7.79 -9.24
N VAL A 28 -2.77 6.81 -8.67
CA VAL A 28 -1.32 6.69 -8.73
C VAL A 28 -0.96 5.32 -9.28
N ILE A 29 -0.25 5.32 -10.40
CA ILE A 29 0.31 4.12 -11.02
C ILE A 29 1.82 4.29 -11.13
N LEU A 30 2.56 3.46 -10.41
CA LEU A 30 4.01 3.44 -10.42
C LEU A 30 4.47 2.10 -10.95
N SER A 31 5.21 2.10 -12.06
CA SER A 31 5.78 0.89 -12.65
C SER A 31 7.28 1.05 -12.83
N ARG A 32 8.06 0.06 -12.37
CA ARG A 32 9.52 -0.01 -12.56
C ARG A 32 10.28 1.21 -12.02
N CYS A 33 9.85 1.76 -10.89
CA CYS A 33 10.51 2.90 -10.24
C CYS A 33 11.72 2.42 -9.41
N GLY A 34 12.93 2.58 -9.96
CA GLY A 34 14.18 2.15 -9.31
C GLY A 34 14.78 3.13 -8.30
N GLY A 35 14.30 4.38 -8.23
CA GLY A 35 14.85 5.43 -7.36
C GLY A 35 14.08 5.66 -6.05
N LEU A 36 12.89 5.07 -5.91
CA LEU A 36 12.02 5.31 -4.75
C LEU A 36 12.23 4.23 -3.70
N LYS A 37 12.45 4.65 -2.45
CA LYS A 37 12.49 3.77 -1.28
C LYS A 37 11.16 3.72 -0.53
N ASP A 38 10.39 4.79 -0.62
CA ASP A 38 9.08 4.91 0.00
C ASP A 38 8.15 5.82 -0.81
N LEU A 39 6.87 5.80 -0.47
CA LEU A 39 5.83 6.63 -1.06
C LEU A 39 5.18 7.53 0.00
N THR A 40 5.93 8.00 1.01
CA THR A 40 5.36 8.83 2.10
C THR A 40 4.70 10.11 1.60
N TRP A 41 5.09 10.61 0.41
CA TRP A 41 4.42 11.74 -0.24
C TRP A 41 2.93 11.50 -0.53
N LEU A 42 2.44 10.25 -0.52
CA LEU A 42 1.02 9.91 -0.63
C LEU A 42 0.19 10.48 0.53
N LEU A 43 0.80 10.85 1.66
CA LEU A 43 0.12 11.59 2.73
C LEU A 43 -0.44 12.94 2.25
N TYR A 44 0.14 13.53 1.20
CA TYR A 44 -0.33 14.77 0.59
C TYR A 44 -1.42 14.57 -0.47
N ALA A 45 -1.90 13.33 -0.68
CA ALA A 45 -2.95 12.97 -1.64
C ALA A 45 -4.20 12.41 -0.92
N PRO A 46 -4.97 13.24 -0.21
CA PRO A 46 -6.09 12.78 0.62
C PRO A 46 -7.25 12.16 -0.18
N ASN A 47 -7.30 12.42 -1.48
CA ASN A 47 -8.37 11.97 -2.37
C ASN A 47 -7.98 10.77 -3.24
N LEU A 48 -6.89 10.08 -2.90
CA LEU A 48 -6.44 8.88 -3.59
C LEU A 48 -7.48 7.75 -3.47
N THR A 49 -7.97 7.29 -4.62
CA THR A 49 -8.90 6.16 -4.81
C THR A 49 -8.18 4.91 -5.33
N ASP A 50 -7.13 5.08 -6.14
CA ASP A 50 -6.46 4.00 -6.83
C ASP A 50 -4.95 4.08 -6.64
N LEU A 51 -4.36 3.01 -6.08
CA LEU A 51 -2.92 2.86 -5.96
C LEU A 51 -2.48 1.54 -6.57
N LEU A 52 -1.66 1.64 -7.62
CA LEU A 52 -0.97 0.51 -8.23
C LEU A 52 0.54 0.75 -8.19
N VAL A 53 1.27 -0.15 -7.54
CA VAL A 53 2.74 -0.13 -7.49
C VAL A 53 3.26 -1.46 -8.01
N GLU A 54 4.01 -1.42 -9.11
CA GLU A 54 4.48 -2.59 -9.82
C GLU A 54 5.98 -2.54 -10.10
N ALA A 55 6.64 -3.69 -9.96
CA ALA A 55 8.01 -3.93 -10.39
C ALA A 55 9.07 -2.92 -9.89
N SER A 56 8.80 -2.30 -8.74
CA SER A 56 9.63 -1.25 -8.15
C SER A 56 10.46 -1.83 -7.02
N ILE A 57 11.63 -2.37 -7.38
CA ILE A 57 12.43 -3.26 -6.54
C ILE A 57 13.11 -2.62 -5.33
N GLN A 58 13.15 -1.29 -5.26
CA GLN A 58 13.79 -0.54 -4.16
C GLN A 58 12.81 -0.04 -3.10
N ILE A 59 11.50 -0.14 -3.33
CA ILE A 59 10.51 0.31 -2.35
C ILE A 59 10.51 -0.64 -1.14
N GLU A 60 10.75 -0.07 0.03
CA GLU A 60 10.79 -0.76 1.33
C GLU A 60 9.51 -0.48 2.13
N ASP A 61 8.93 0.71 2.01
CA ASP A 61 7.71 1.11 2.72
C ASP A 61 6.73 1.80 1.76
N ILE A 62 5.42 1.60 1.91
CA ILE A 62 4.47 2.51 1.23
C ILE A 62 4.48 3.85 1.94
N ILE A 63 4.22 3.87 3.25
CA ILE A 63 4.41 5.05 4.10
C ILE A 63 5.50 4.73 5.13
N SER A 64 6.64 5.41 5.03
CA SER A 64 7.71 5.29 6.02
C SER A 64 7.31 5.95 7.35
N LYS A 65 7.40 5.20 8.45
CA LYS A 65 7.09 5.67 9.81
C LYS A 65 7.93 6.87 10.21
N GLU A 66 9.25 6.77 10.05
CA GLU A 66 10.21 7.83 10.38
C GLU A 66 9.86 9.14 9.66
N LYS A 67 9.56 9.06 8.36
CA LYS A 67 9.22 10.24 7.57
C LYS A 67 7.84 10.80 7.91
N ALA A 68 6.87 9.93 8.20
CA ALA A 68 5.53 10.36 8.55
C ALA A 68 5.47 11.00 9.94
N GLU A 69 6.24 10.51 10.91
CA GLU A 69 6.35 11.12 12.24
C GLU A 69 6.84 12.57 12.16
N ASN A 70 7.83 12.86 11.31
CA ASN A 70 8.28 14.24 11.06
C ASN A 70 7.14 15.13 10.52
N ILE A 71 6.33 14.61 9.60
CA ILE A 71 5.17 15.33 9.03
C ILE A 71 4.12 15.63 10.12
N PHE A 72 3.83 14.67 11.00
CA PHE A 72 2.85 14.87 12.08
C PHE A 72 3.32 15.81 13.19
N THR A 73 4.63 15.95 13.38
CA THR A 73 5.19 16.88 14.38
C THR A 73 5.25 18.32 13.92
N GLU A 74 5.25 18.57 12.60
CA GLU A 74 5.37 19.90 12.00
C GLU A 74 4.01 20.65 11.94
N GLU A 75 2.88 19.96 12.10
CA GLU A 75 1.53 20.52 11.94
C GLU A 75 0.57 20.11 13.07
N GLU A 76 0.11 21.11 13.81
CA GLU A 76 -1.08 21.15 14.68
C GLU A 76 -1.83 19.81 14.88
N GLY A 77 -1.32 18.97 15.79
CA GLY A 77 -2.09 18.13 16.74
C GLY A 77 -3.04 17.05 16.19
N GLY A 78 -3.13 16.85 14.88
CA GLY A 78 -4.03 15.88 14.25
C GLY A 78 -3.26 14.73 13.61
N THR A 79 -3.57 13.48 13.99
CA THR A 79 -3.07 12.31 13.25
C THR A 79 -3.74 12.24 11.88
N ILE A 80 -3.00 12.50 10.80
CA ILE A 80 -3.52 12.26 9.43
C ILE A 80 -3.66 10.75 9.27
N ILE A 81 -4.89 10.29 9.02
CA ILE A 81 -5.15 8.90 8.69
C ILE A 81 -5.13 8.77 7.16
N PRO A 82 -4.15 8.08 6.55
CA PRO A 82 -4.07 7.96 5.10
C PRO A 82 -5.18 7.07 4.53
N PHE A 83 -5.29 7.09 3.19
CA PHE A 83 -6.09 6.13 2.40
C PHE A 83 -7.59 6.06 2.74
N GLN A 84 -8.17 7.15 3.29
CA GLN A 84 -9.60 7.22 3.64
C GLN A 84 -10.54 7.06 2.44
N ARG A 85 -10.07 7.36 1.22
CA ARG A 85 -10.85 7.24 -0.01
C ARG A 85 -10.37 6.12 -0.93
N LEU A 86 -9.39 5.32 -0.49
CA LEU A 86 -8.77 4.30 -1.33
C LEU A 86 -9.77 3.17 -1.57
N GLU A 87 -10.03 2.88 -2.85
CA GLU A 87 -10.96 1.84 -3.33
C GLU A 87 -10.20 0.62 -3.87
N TYR A 88 -9.05 0.87 -4.53
CA TYR A 88 -8.22 -0.17 -5.15
C TYR A 88 -6.76 -0.03 -4.72
N PHE A 89 -6.25 -1.04 -4.02
CA PHE A 89 -4.85 -1.10 -3.59
C PHE A 89 -4.17 -2.33 -4.19
N ARG A 90 -3.21 -2.12 -5.11
CA ARG A 90 -2.52 -3.20 -5.83
C ARG A 90 -1.00 -3.06 -5.70
N LEU A 91 -0.38 -4.10 -5.18
CA LEU A 91 1.07 -4.21 -5.00
C LEU A 91 1.54 -5.46 -5.76
N ASN A 92 2.43 -5.27 -6.75
CA ASN A 92 2.96 -6.35 -7.57
C ASN A 92 4.48 -6.29 -7.70
N HIS A 93 5.16 -7.39 -7.43
CA HIS A 93 6.60 -7.54 -7.62
C HIS A 93 7.41 -6.44 -6.89
N LEU A 94 7.23 -6.36 -5.57
CA LEU A 94 7.95 -5.44 -4.69
C LEU A 94 8.80 -6.27 -3.70
N PRO A 95 9.96 -6.81 -4.15
CA PRO A 95 10.74 -7.76 -3.38
C PRO A 95 11.27 -7.20 -2.05
N LYS A 96 11.48 -5.89 -1.94
CA LYS A 96 11.98 -5.24 -0.72
C LYS A 96 10.90 -4.64 0.18
N LEU A 97 9.63 -4.66 -0.24
CA LEU A 97 8.55 -4.07 0.54
C LEU A 97 8.38 -4.81 1.87
N LYS A 98 8.50 -4.10 2.99
CA LYS A 98 8.40 -4.60 4.36
C LYS A 98 7.12 -4.14 5.04
N SER A 99 6.71 -2.89 4.80
CA SER A 99 5.56 -2.28 5.48
C SER A 99 4.71 -1.44 4.53
N ILE A 100 3.42 -1.35 4.84
CA ILE A 100 2.50 -0.40 4.20
C ILE A 100 2.23 0.77 5.14
N TYR A 101 1.85 0.46 6.38
CA TYR A 101 1.61 1.40 7.47
C TYR A 101 1.87 0.66 8.80
N TRP A 102 2.33 1.36 9.84
CA TRP A 102 2.76 0.73 11.10
C TRP A 102 1.61 0.38 12.07
N SER A 103 0.39 0.82 11.80
CA SER A 103 -0.80 0.50 12.57
C SER A 103 -1.95 0.06 11.64
N PRO A 104 -2.99 -0.60 12.18
CA PRO A 104 -4.21 -0.85 11.42
C PRO A 104 -4.82 0.44 10.85
N LEU A 105 -5.40 0.32 9.65
CA LEU A 105 -6.11 1.40 8.97
C LEU A 105 -7.58 1.01 8.76
N PRO A 106 -8.52 1.98 8.87
CA PRO A 106 -9.95 1.67 8.78
C PRO A 106 -10.40 1.30 7.36
N PHE A 107 -9.73 1.80 6.32
CA PHE A 107 -10.05 1.56 4.91
C PHE A 107 -11.56 1.59 4.58
N PRO A 108 -12.26 2.70 4.84
CA PRO A 108 -13.72 2.73 4.79
C PRO A 108 -14.30 2.58 3.37
N ARG A 109 -13.47 2.64 2.32
CA ARG A 109 -13.91 2.48 0.91
C ARG A 109 -13.17 1.39 0.15
N LEU A 110 -12.24 0.68 0.80
CA LEU A 110 -11.38 -0.25 0.09
C LEU A 110 -12.18 -1.49 -0.29
N SER A 111 -12.36 -1.69 -1.59
CA SER A 111 -13.09 -2.84 -2.13
C SER A 111 -12.15 -3.97 -2.52
N LYS A 112 -10.97 -3.64 -3.04
CA LYS A 112 -10.00 -4.65 -3.52
C LYS A 112 -8.59 -4.33 -3.04
N PHE A 113 -7.99 -5.31 -2.38
CA PHE A 113 -6.59 -5.26 -1.96
C PHE A 113 -5.84 -6.45 -2.55
N ARG A 114 -4.98 -6.22 -3.54
CA ARG A 114 -4.20 -7.27 -4.20
C ARG A 114 -2.72 -7.17 -3.88
N ILE A 115 -2.14 -8.30 -3.47
CA ILE A 115 -0.71 -8.44 -3.20
C ILE A 115 -0.20 -9.62 -4.04
N LYS A 116 0.90 -9.41 -4.76
CA LYS A 116 1.54 -10.44 -5.57
C LYS A 116 3.05 -10.21 -5.61
N ARG A 117 3.84 -11.25 -5.37
CA ARG A 117 5.30 -11.21 -5.44
C ARG A 117 5.90 -10.14 -4.51
N CYS A 118 5.38 -10.06 -3.28
CA CYS A 118 5.86 -9.16 -2.21
C CYS A 118 6.34 -10.01 -1.01
N PRO A 119 7.44 -10.78 -1.15
CA PRO A 119 7.84 -11.80 -0.19
C PRO A 119 8.23 -11.28 1.19
N ASN A 120 8.58 -10.00 1.34
CA ASN A 120 8.99 -9.42 2.62
C ASN A 120 7.86 -8.67 3.34
N LEU A 121 6.71 -8.47 2.70
CA LEU A 121 5.56 -7.84 3.33
C LEU A 121 4.85 -8.91 4.16
N ARG A 122 5.05 -8.90 5.48
CA ARG A 122 4.45 -9.92 6.37
C ARG A 122 3.25 -9.44 7.15
N LYS A 123 3.13 -8.14 7.41
CA LYS A 123 2.01 -7.55 8.14
C LYS A 123 1.19 -6.65 7.23
N LEU A 124 -0.13 -6.75 7.33
CA LEU A 124 -1.05 -5.84 6.67
C LEU A 124 -1.53 -4.77 7.66
N PRO A 125 -1.80 -3.53 7.22
CA PRO A 125 -2.36 -2.50 8.08
C PRO A 125 -3.89 -2.70 8.21
N LEU A 126 -4.30 -3.89 8.63
CA LEU A 126 -5.70 -4.31 8.76
C LEU A 126 -5.95 -4.86 10.16
N ASP A 127 -7.13 -4.59 10.68
CA ASP A 127 -7.72 -5.27 11.82
C ASP A 127 -9.10 -5.86 11.44
N SER A 128 -9.75 -6.53 12.38
CA SER A 128 -11.07 -7.12 12.19
C SER A 128 -12.17 -6.11 11.79
N LYS A 129 -11.94 -4.80 11.95
CA LYS A 129 -12.88 -3.71 11.63
C LYS A 129 -12.55 -2.98 10.32
N SER A 130 -11.38 -3.20 9.73
CA SER A 130 -10.99 -2.60 8.44
C SER A 130 -11.99 -2.94 7.34
N GLY A 131 -12.43 -1.95 6.54
CA GLY A 131 -13.37 -2.17 5.44
C GLY A 131 -14.82 -2.44 5.86
N CYS A 132 -15.20 -2.31 7.14
CA CYS A 132 -16.57 -2.57 7.61
C CYS A 132 -17.58 -1.43 7.35
N SER A 133 -17.26 -0.43 6.53
CA SER A 133 -18.07 0.79 6.42
C SER A 133 -19.30 0.67 5.53
N ASN A 134 -19.34 -0.29 4.59
CA ASN A 134 -20.46 -0.53 3.69
C ASN A 134 -21.07 -1.91 3.94
N PRO A 135 -22.30 -2.01 4.47
CA PRO A 135 -22.98 -3.29 4.63
C PRO A 135 -23.14 -4.01 3.29
N GLY A 136 -22.52 -5.20 3.14
CA GLY A 136 -22.60 -6.02 1.92
C GLY A 136 -21.43 -5.86 0.94
N GLU A 137 -20.48 -4.95 1.19
CA GLU A 137 -19.23 -4.85 0.43
C GLU A 137 -18.06 -5.21 1.34
N ASP A 138 -17.76 -6.51 1.46
CA ASP A 138 -16.61 -6.95 2.23
C ASP A 138 -15.31 -6.65 1.47
N LEU A 139 -14.33 -6.11 2.19
CA LEU A 139 -12.96 -5.95 1.70
C LEU A 139 -12.39 -7.32 1.32
N VAL A 140 -12.11 -7.51 0.03
CA VAL A 140 -11.49 -8.74 -0.47
C VAL A 140 -9.98 -8.57 -0.62
N ILE A 141 -9.22 -9.48 0.00
CA ILE A 141 -7.77 -9.56 -0.15
C ILE A 141 -7.43 -10.66 -1.14
N HIS A 142 -6.68 -10.32 -2.18
CA HIS A 142 -6.23 -11.23 -3.22
C HIS A 142 -4.72 -11.47 -3.11
N ASN A 143 -4.33 -12.71 -2.86
CA ASN A 143 -2.96 -13.17 -2.99
C ASN A 143 -2.94 -14.57 -3.63
N VAL A 144 -2.01 -14.80 -4.55
CA VAL A 144 -1.88 -16.07 -5.30
C VAL A 144 -0.69 -16.91 -4.84
N GLU A 145 -0.10 -16.57 -3.69
CA GLU A 145 1.13 -17.20 -3.19
C GLU A 145 0.86 -17.88 -1.85
N GLN A 146 0.70 -19.21 -1.87
CA GLN A 146 0.49 -20.03 -0.66
C GLN A 146 1.53 -19.72 0.43
N TYR A 147 2.81 -19.68 0.06
CA TYR A 147 3.92 -19.34 0.96
C TYR A 147 3.75 -17.98 1.66
N TRP A 148 3.11 -17.01 0.99
CA TRP A 148 2.83 -15.73 1.60
C TRP A 148 1.68 -15.84 2.60
N ILE A 149 0.59 -16.53 2.22
CA ILE A 149 -0.59 -16.78 3.06
C ILE A 149 -0.21 -17.51 4.36
N ASP A 150 0.71 -18.48 4.29
CA ASP A 150 1.16 -19.25 5.46
C ASP A 150 2.00 -18.43 6.46
N LYS A 151 2.57 -17.31 6.00
CA LYS A 151 3.54 -16.51 6.76
C LYS A 151 3.05 -15.10 7.10
N VAL A 152 1.85 -14.73 6.68
CA VAL A 152 1.28 -13.43 7.02
C VAL A 152 1.04 -13.36 8.54
N GLU A 153 1.47 -12.26 9.14
CA GLU A 153 1.29 -11.93 10.55
C GLU A 153 0.02 -11.08 10.68
N TRP A 154 -0.96 -11.60 11.42
CA TRP A 154 -2.24 -10.94 11.66
C TRP A 154 -2.18 -10.10 12.94
N GLU A 155 -2.98 -9.03 12.98
CA GLU A 155 -3.07 -8.16 14.17
C GLU A 155 -3.63 -8.92 15.38
N ASP A 156 -4.68 -9.70 15.17
CA ASP A 156 -5.33 -10.57 16.16
C ASP A 156 -6.00 -11.76 15.48
N GLU A 157 -6.48 -12.73 16.27
CA GLU A 157 -7.15 -13.93 15.74
C GLU A 157 -8.45 -13.58 14.99
N ALA A 158 -9.18 -12.55 15.42
CA ALA A 158 -10.41 -12.11 14.75
C ALA A 158 -10.14 -11.58 13.32
N THR A 159 -9.01 -10.88 13.14
CA THR A 159 -8.55 -10.37 11.84
C THR A 159 -8.21 -11.55 10.92
N LYS A 160 -7.51 -12.55 11.45
CA LYS A 160 -7.18 -13.78 10.74
C LYS A 160 -8.44 -14.54 10.31
N GLU A 161 -9.36 -14.79 11.23
CA GLU A 161 -10.62 -15.50 10.96
C GLU A 161 -11.44 -14.83 9.87
N ARG A 162 -11.45 -13.49 9.84
CA ARG A 162 -12.18 -12.72 8.83
C ARG A 162 -11.57 -12.81 7.43
N PHE A 163 -10.25 -12.62 7.30
CA PHE A 163 -9.63 -12.43 5.98
C PHE A 163 -8.99 -13.69 5.39
N LEU A 164 -8.54 -14.63 6.22
CA LEU A 164 -7.86 -15.85 5.76
C LEU A 164 -8.71 -16.71 4.81
N PRO A 165 -10.03 -16.94 5.06
CA PRO A 165 -10.85 -17.73 4.15
C PRO A 165 -10.93 -17.12 2.74
N SER A 166 -11.04 -15.79 2.64
CA SER A 166 -11.10 -15.08 1.35
C SER A 166 -9.81 -15.24 0.53
N LEU A 167 -8.65 -15.22 1.21
CA LEU A 167 -7.34 -15.41 0.59
C LEU A 167 -7.18 -16.84 0.04
N GLN A 168 -7.61 -17.84 0.82
CA GLN A 168 -7.55 -19.24 0.43
C GLN A 168 -8.47 -19.54 -0.75
N GLN A 169 -9.70 -19.02 -0.73
CA GLN A 169 -10.65 -19.19 -1.84
C GLN A 169 -10.09 -18.59 -3.13
N TYR A 170 -9.58 -17.36 -3.08
CA TYR A 170 -9.01 -16.71 -4.27
C TYR A 170 -7.81 -17.46 -4.86
N LEU A 171 -6.96 -18.06 -4.01
CA LEU A 171 -5.86 -18.90 -4.47
C LEU A 171 -6.36 -20.10 -5.25
N ILE A 172 -7.38 -20.81 -4.74
CA ILE A 172 -8.01 -21.94 -5.42
C ILE A 172 -8.59 -21.50 -6.77
N ASP A 173 -9.37 -20.41 -6.77
CA ASP A 173 -10.02 -19.88 -7.98
C ASP A 173 -9.01 -19.44 -9.05
N GLU A 174 -7.82 -18.97 -8.67
CA GLU A 174 -6.76 -18.62 -9.63
C GLU A 174 -6.05 -19.88 -10.17
N VAL A 175 -5.83 -20.91 -9.34
CA VAL A 175 -5.25 -22.19 -9.78
C VAL A 175 -6.15 -22.85 -10.83
N GLU A 176 -7.44 -22.95 -10.55
CA GLU A 176 -8.43 -23.52 -11.49
C GLU A 176 -8.47 -22.74 -12.81
N ARG A 177 -8.39 -21.40 -12.75
CA ARG A 177 -8.34 -20.55 -13.95
C ARG A 177 -7.07 -20.72 -14.78
N GLU A 178 -5.93 -20.97 -14.16
CA GLU A 178 -4.69 -21.27 -14.88
C GLU A 178 -4.74 -22.67 -15.53
N GLU A 179 -5.31 -23.67 -14.87
CA GLU A 179 -5.51 -25.01 -15.43
C GLU A 179 -6.51 -25.03 -16.60
N ALA A 180 -7.52 -24.15 -16.57
CA ALA A 180 -8.51 -24.02 -17.63
C ALA A 180 -8.02 -23.26 -18.88
N LYS A 181 -6.79 -22.73 -18.91
CA LYS A 181 -6.27 -22.02 -20.09
C LYS A 181 -5.98 -23.00 -21.23
N PRO A 182 -6.60 -22.82 -22.41
CA PRO A 182 -6.29 -23.67 -23.56
C PRO A 182 -4.82 -23.52 -23.94
N PHE A 183 -4.14 -24.64 -24.17
CA PHE A 183 -2.79 -24.66 -24.70
C PHE A 183 -2.82 -24.10 -26.13
N ILE A 184 -2.40 -22.84 -26.31
CA ILE A 184 -2.20 -22.25 -27.64
C ILE A 184 -0.71 -22.43 -27.96
N PRO A 185 -0.32 -23.36 -28.85
CA PRO A 185 1.07 -23.46 -29.27
C PRO A 185 1.44 -22.16 -29.98
N SER A 186 2.52 -21.53 -29.51
CA SER A 186 3.15 -20.39 -30.18
C SER A 186 3.54 -20.77 -31.60
N LEU A 187 2.77 -20.32 -32.59
CA LEU A 187 3.22 -20.29 -33.98
C LEU A 187 4.28 -19.21 -34.09
N SER A 188 5.55 -19.63 -33.93
CA SER A 188 6.70 -18.82 -34.28
C SER A 188 6.71 -18.66 -35.80
N LEU A 189 6.21 -17.52 -36.29
CA LEU A 189 6.36 -17.14 -37.69
C LEU A 189 7.80 -16.59 -37.86
N PHE A 190 8.68 -17.41 -38.42
CA PHE A 190 9.92 -16.92 -39.01
C PHE A 190 9.55 -16.08 -40.23
N ILE A 191 9.87 -14.79 -40.18
CA ILE A 191 10.12 -13.97 -41.37
C ILE A 191 11.48 -13.31 -41.16
#